data_AF-A0A419JIW4-F1
#
_entry.id   AF-A0A419JIW4-F1
#
_cell.length_a   1.000
_cell.length_b   1.000
_cell.length_c   1.000
_cell.angle_alpha   90.00
_cell.angle_beta   90.00
_cell.angle_gamma   90.00
#
_symmetry.space_group_name_H-M   'P 1'
#
loop_
_entity.id
_entity.type
_entity.pdbx_description
1 polymer ?
#
loop_
_entity_poly.entity_id
_entity_poly.type
_entity_poly.pdbx_seq_one_letter_code
_entity_poly.pdbx_strand_id
1 'polypeptide(L)'
;MVFDAVADAPGRDAARYLHSHFTDVYFENGDEKHHCMRGEGLGPDFSILARVVAERRYCSTIVSESPILDIDSLKMREMYQKSF
;
A
#
# COMPACT_ATOMS: atom_id res chain seq x y z
N MET A 1 -7.50 10.03 5.75
CA MET A 1 -6.63 8.96 5.18
C MET A 1 -5.66 9.58 4.16
N VAL A 2 -4.57 8.89 3.79
CA VAL A 2 -3.57 9.40 2.82
C VAL A 2 -4.22 9.86 1.50
N PHE A 3 -5.21 9.11 1.01
CA PHE A 3 -5.95 9.48 -0.19
C PHE A 3 -6.76 10.76 -0.07
N ASP A 4 -7.26 11.10 1.12
CA ASP A 4 -8.03 12.33 1.32
C ASP A 4 -7.07 13.54 1.27
N ALA A 5 -5.90 13.42 1.91
CA ALA A 5 -4.87 14.45 1.84
C ALA A 5 -4.34 14.65 0.40
N VAL A 6 -4.23 13.58 -0.38
CA VAL A 6 -3.86 13.65 -1.80
C VAL A 6 -4.99 14.23 -2.66
N ALA A 7 -6.25 13.97 -2.31
CA ALA A 7 -7.41 14.53 -3.03
C ALA A 7 -7.58 16.04 -2.79
N ASP A 8 -7.16 16.55 -1.64
CA ASP A 8 -7.19 17.98 -1.31
C ASP A 8 -6.07 18.79 -2.01
N ALA A 9 -5.09 18.11 -2.62
CA ALA A 9 -4.06 18.74 -3.45
C ALA A 9 -4.64 19.15 -4.83
N PRO A 10 -4.07 20.16 -5.52
CA PRO A 10 -4.61 20.66 -6.79
C PRO A 10 -4.51 19.60 -7.91
N GLY A 11 -5.58 18.82 -8.05
CA GLY A 11 -5.75 17.80 -9.08
C GLY A 11 -6.89 16.86 -8.70
N ARG A 12 -8.09 17.09 -9.26
CA ARG A 12 -9.32 16.32 -8.93
C ARG A 12 -9.19 14.80 -9.09
N ASP A 13 -8.20 14.33 -9.85
CA ASP A 13 -7.96 12.91 -10.12
C ASP A 13 -6.66 12.36 -9.52
N ALA A 14 -5.90 13.15 -8.76
CA ALA A 14 -4.60 12.74 -8.20
C ALA A 14 -4.73 11.50 -7.31
N ALA A 15 -5.77 11.46 -6.46
CA ALA A 15 -6.05 10.29 -5.62
C ALA A 15 -6.52 9.07 -6.44
N ARG A 16 -7.24 9.30 -7.55
CA ARG A 16 -7.79 8.23 -8.39
C ARG A 16 -6.71 7.49 -9.16
N TYR A 17 -5.69 8.19 -9.63
CA TYR A 17 -4.57 7.61 -10.42
C TYR A 17 -3.27 7.59 -9.62
N LEU A 18 -3.37 7.43 -8.29
CA LEU A 18 -2.20 7.44 -7.42
C LEU A 18 -1.17 6.40 -7.88
N HIS A 19 0.03 6.86 -8.18
CA HIS A 19 1.22 6.02 -8.32
C HIS A 19 2.00 6.11 -7.02
N SER A 20 2.22 4.97 -6.37
CA SER A 20 2.90 4.93 -5.07
C SER A 20 3.71 3.65 -4.91
N HIS A 21 4.69 3.72 -4.04
CA HIS A 21 5.51 2.59 -3.66
C HIS A 21 5.12 2.19 -2.23
N PHE A 22 5.09 0.89 -1.95
CA PHE A 22 4.68 0.36 -0.66
C PHE A 22 5.66 -0.68 -0.16
N THR A 23 6.07 -0.55 1.10
CA THR A 23 6.87 -1.53 1.81
C THR A 23 6.36 -1.66 3.23
N ASP A 24 6.35 -2.89 3.76
CA ASP A 24 6.01 -3.14 5.15
C ASP A 24 7.27 -2.88 5.98
N VAL A 25 7.24 -1.85 6.83
CA VAL A 25 8.39 -1.37 7.61
C VAL A 25 8.03 -1.22 9.07
N TYR A 26 8.97 -1.55 9.94
CA TYR A 26 8.89 -1.29 11.37
C TYR A 26 10.17 -0.64 11.86
N PHE A 27 10.10 -0.04 13.04
CA PHE A 27 11.27 0.55 13.69
C PHE A 27 11.73 -0.35 14.82
N GLU A 28 13.01 -0.68 14.82
CA GLU A 28 13.66 -1.42 15.90
C GLU A 28 14.96 -0.72 16.28
N ASN A 29 15.08 -0.35 17.56
CA ASN A 29 16.26 0.33 18.11
C ASN A 29 16.66 1.62 17.38
N GLY A 30 15.70 2.32 16.77
CA GLY A 30 15.94 3.57 16.04
C GLY A 30 16.28 3.39 14.55
N ASP A 31 16.41 2.16 14.08
CA ASP A 31 16.61 1.85 12.66
C ASP A 31 15.31 1.40 12.00
N GLU A 32 15.06 1.89 10.79
CA GLU A 32 14.00 1.37 9.92
C GLU A 32 14.38 -0.02 9.40
N LYS A 33 13.46 -0.96 9.49
CA LYS A 33 13.63 -2.34 9.08
C LYS A 33 12.52 -2.71 8.10
N HIS A 34 12.91 -3.16 6.92
CA HIS A 34 11.99 -3.55 5.87
C HIS A 34 11.65 -5.03 6.00
N HIS A 35 10.37 -5.35 5.90
CA HIS A 35 9.85 -6.69 5.97
C HIS A 35 9.24 -7.15 4.65
N CYS A 36 9.18 -8.47 4.52
CA CYS A 36 8.27 -9.08 3.55
C CYS A 36 6.83 -8.97 4.05
N MET A 37 5.85 -9.09 3.16
CA MET A 37 4.42 -9.17 3.51
C MET A 37 4.12 -10.46 4.27
N ARG A 38 4.49 -10.50 5.56
CA ARG A 38 4.39 -11.66 6.46
C ARG A 38 3.35 -11.46 7.57
N GLY A 39 2.83 -10.25 7.73
CA GLY A 39 1.77 -9.98 8.70
C GLY A 39 2.24 -10.09 10.14
N GLU A 40 3.52 -9.78 10.41
CA GLU A 40 4.07 -9.73 11.76
C GLU A 40 3.46 -8.56 12.58
N GLY A 41 2.70 -7.67 11.93
CA GLY A 41 1.85 -6.67 12.57
C GLY A 41 2.61 -5.45 13.10
N LEU A 42 3.90 -5.36 12.83
CA LEU A 42 4.78 -4.28 13.30
C LEU A 42 4.84 -3.09 12.34
N GLY A 43 4.44 -3.26 11.09
CA GLY A 43 4.42 -2.22 10.07
C GLY A 43 3.04 -1.96 9.47
N PRO A 44 2.96 -1.11 8.43
CA PRO A 44 1.69 -0.71 7.82
C PRO A 44 0.97 -1.92 7.18
N ASP A 45 -0.30 -2.11 7.53
CA ASP A 45 -1.12 -3.16 6.92
C ASP A 45 -1.60 -2.74 5.53
N PHE A 46 -1.06 -3.41 4.50
CA PHE A 46 -1.45 -3.20 3.11
C PHE A 46 -2.95 -3.44 2.86
N SER A 47 -3.62 -4.29 3.66
CA SER A 47 -5.05 -4.61 3.46
C SER A 47 -5.93 -3.37 3.57
N ILE A 48 -5.53 -2.41 4.42
CA ILE A 48 -6.23 -1.15 4.60
C ILE A 48 -6.16 -0.32 3.31
N LEU A 49 -4.98 -0.26 2.68
CA LEU A 49 -4.78 0.47 1.42
C LEU A 49 -5.54 -0.22 0.28
N ALA A 50 -5.44 -1.55 0.18
CA ALA A 50 -6.12 -2.36 -0.82
C ALA A 50 -7.65 -2.17 -0.78
N ARG A 51 -8.23 -2.17 0.43
CA ARG A 51 -9.67 -1.95 0.63
C ARG A 51 -10.13 -0.58 0.13
N VAL A 52 -9.39 0.49 0.45
CA VAL A 52 -9.75 1.84 0.00
C VAL A 52 -9.70 1.97 -1.52
N VAL A 53 -8.67 1.40 -2.16
CA VAL A 53 -8.54 1.39 -3.63
C VAL A 53 -9.73 0.66 -4.27
N ALA A 54 -10.13 -0.49 -3.70
CA ALA A 54 -11.26 -1.28 -4.18
C ALA A 54 -12.60 -0.53 -3.98
N GLU A 55 -12.90 -0.09 -2.77
CA GLU A 55 -14.15 0.61 -2.40
C GLU A 55 -14.36 1.87 -3.22
N ARG A 56 -13.31 2.66 -3.42
CA ARG A 56 -13.37 3.93 -4.17
C ARG A 56 -13.19 3.76 -5.67
N ARG A 57 -13.00 2.53 -6.15
CA ARG A 57 -12.74 2.19 -7.56
C ARG A 57 -11.59 3.02 -8.15
N TYR A 58 -10.55 3.21 -7.36
CA TYR A 58 -9.35 3.92 -7.82
C TYR A 58 -8.56 3.06 -8.80
N CYS A 59 -7.90 3.73 -9.74
CA CYS A 59 -7.05 3.13 -10.75
C CYS A 59 -5.57 3.31 -10.35
N SER A 60 -5.27 3.04 -9.07
CA SER A 60 -3.94 3.25 -8.50
C SER A 60 -2.93 2.22 -9.03
N THR A 61 -1.69 2.66 -9.22
CA THR A 61 -0.54 1.77 -9.42
C THR A 61 0.26 1.73 -8.12
N ILE A 62 0.34 0.56 -7.49
CA ILE A 62 1.12 0.38 -6.26
C ILE A 62 2.24 -0.62 -6.54
N VAL A 63 3.48 -0.15 -6.37
CA VAL A 63 4.70 -0.93 -6.58
C VAL A 63 5.16 -1.50 -5.24
N SER A 64 5.44 -2.81 -5.18
CA SER A 64 6.08 -3.40 -4.00
C SER A 64 7.53 -2.89 -3.92
N GLU A 65 7.97 -2.44 -2.74
CA GLU A 65 9.36 -2.16 -2.39
C GLU A 65 9.84 -3.03 -1.23
N SER A 66 9.27 -4.22 -1.10
CA SER A 66 9.71 -5.20 -0.10
C SER A 66 11.04 -5.85 -0.51
N PRO A 67 11.74 -6.52 0.43
CA PRO A 67 12.95 -7.29 0.12
C PRO A 67 12.77 -8.39 -0.95
N ILE A 68 11.53 -8.84 -1.19
CA ILE A 68 11.17 -9.87 -2.18
C ILE A 68 10.05 -9.40 -3.11
N LEU A 69 10.37 -8.36 -3.88
CA LEU A 69 9.50 -7.63 -4.81
C LEU A 69 8.43 -8.50 -5.51
N ASP A 70 8.86 -9.53 -6.25
CA ASP A 70 7.98 -10.34 -7.10
C ASP A 70 6.93 -11.10 -6.28
N ILE A 71 7.37 -11.79 -5.23
CA ILE A 71 6.51 -12.61 -4.39
C ILE A 71 5.50 -11.74 -3.64
N ASP A 72 5.96 -10.62 -3.09
CA ASP A 72 5.09 -9.75 -2.32
C ASP A 72 4.15 -8.93 -3.19
N SER A 73 4.53 -8.59 -4.43
CA SER A 73 3.60 -7.98 -5.39
C SER A 73 2.41 -8.89 -5.71
N LEU A 74 2.64 -10.21 -5.78
CA LEU A 74 1.56 -11.20 -5.96
C LEU A 74 0.63 -11.23 -4.74
N LYS A 75 1.19 -11.20 -3.52
CA LYS A 75 0.38 -11.13 -2.29
C LYS A 75 -0.44 -9.84 -2.20
N MET A 76 0.15 -8.69 -2.54
CA MET A 76 -0.57 -7.41 -2.60
C MET A 76 -1.75 -7.51 -3.56
N ARG A 77 -1.56 -8.09 -4.74
CA ARG A 77 -2.64 -8.34 -5.70
C ARG A 77 -3.72 -9.26 -5.11
N GLU A 78 -3.34 -10.34 -4.43
CA GLU A 78 -4.30 -11.24 -3.77
C GLU A 78 -5.10 -10.54 -2.67
N MET A 79 -4.46 -9.69 -1.86
CA MET A 79 -5.12 -8.89 -0.82
C MET A 79 -6.14 -7.92 -1.43
N TYR A 80 -5.79 -7.28 -2.55
CA TYR A 80 -6.72 -6.45 -3.32
C TYR A 80 -7.90 -7.26 -3.87
N GLN A 81 -7.65 -8.43 -4.45
CA GLN A 81 -8.70 -9.31 -4.97
C GLN A 81 -9.65 -9.85 -3.88
N LYS A 82 -9.18 -9.97 -2.64
CA LYS A 82 -10.01 -10.32 -1.47
C LYS A 82 -10.78 -9.15 -0.88
N SER A 83 -10.56 -7.93 -1.37
CA SER A 83 -11.24 -6.72 -0.90
C SER A 83 -12.54 -6.42 -1.66
N PHE A 84 -12.95 -7.30 -2.57
CA PHE A 84 -14.23 -7.27 -3.29
C PHE A 84 -15.32 -8.05 -2.55
#